data_AF-A0A1X2BUH4-F1
#
_entry.id   AF-A0A1X2BUH4-F1
#
_cell.length_a   1.000
_cell.length_b   1.000
_cell.length_c   1.000
_cell.angle_alpha   90.00
_cell.angle_beta   90.00
_cell.angle_gamma   90.00
#
_symmetry.space_group_name_H-M   'P 1'
#
loop_
_entity.id
_entity.type
_entity.pdbx_description
1 polymer ?
#
loop_
_entity_poly.entity_id
_entity_poly.type
_entity_poly.pdbx_seq_one_letter_code
_entity_poly.pdbx_strand_id
1 'polypeptide(L)'
;MHRGRIIVVGGTGLIGSKIVTRLSEQGSESVAASPKSGVNAVTAVGLVDALTGADVVVDASNTSSFDDKPAIEYFATSTMNLLGNRRCRYRRRHGAAAGRARPAHRR
;
A
#
# COMPACT_ATOMS: atom_id res chain seq x y z
N MET A 1 -4.13 6.02 -21.92
CA MET A 1 -5.06 5.74 -20.79
C MET A 1 -4.95 4.27 -20.48
N HIS A 2 -4.63 3.88 -19.24
CA HIS A 2 -4.40 2.48 -18.89
C HIS A 2 -5.69 1.91 -18.28
N ARG A 3 -6.39 1.03 -19.00
CA ARG A 3 -7.53 0.24 -18.48
C ARG A 3 -7.05 -0.94 -17.61
N GLY A 4 -5.92 -0.77 -16.92
CA GLY A 4 -5.29 -1.84 -16.16
C GLY A 4 -5.79 -1.87 -14.72
N ARG A 5 -5.74 -3.06 -14.11
CA ARG A 5 -6.06 -3.26 -12.69
C ARG A 5 -4.89 -2.78 -11.85
N ILE A 6 -5.15 -1.79 -10.99
CA ILE A 6 -4.15 -1.15 -10.14
C ILE A 6 -4.41 -1.53 -8.69
N ILE A 7 -3.45 -2.21 -8.06
CA ILE A 7 -3.52 -2.54 -6.64
C ILE A 7 -2.75 -1.50 -5.84
N VAL A 8 -3.41 -0.90 -4.84
CA VAL A 8 -2.81 0.08 -3.95
C VAL A 8 -2.62 -0.55 -2.57
N VAL A 9 -1.38 -0.93 -2.25
CA VAL A 9 -0.99 -1.47 -0.94
C VAL A 9 -0.91 -0.33 0.06
N GLY A 10 -1.52 -0.49 1.23
CA GLY A 10 -1.80 0.63 2.13
C GLY A 10 -2.96 1.50 1.65
N GLY A 11 -3.81 1.00 0.74
CA GLY A 11 -4.91 1.73 0.10
C GLY A 11 -5.97 2.31 1.06
N THR A 12 -6.06 1.81 2.28
CA THR A 12 -6.95 2.36 3.32
C THR A 12 -6.28 3.42 4.21
N GLY A 13 -4.99 3.71 3.98
CA GLY A 13 -4.23 4.71 4.71
C GLY A 13 -4.44 6.13 4.16
N LEU A 14 -3.84 7.13 4.82
CA LEU A 14 -4.02 8.55 4.47
C LEU A 14 -3.67 8.90 3.02
N ILE A 15 -2.56 8.33 2.53
CA ILE A 15 -2.10 8.56 1.15
C ILE A 15 -2.79 7.58 0.21
N GLY A 16 -2.87 6.30 0.58
CA GLY A 16 -3.45 5.25 -0.25
C GLY A 16 -4.89 5.53 -0.64
N SER A 17 -5.72 6.03 0.28
CA SER A 17 -7.13 6.34 -0.02
C SER A 17 -7.27 7.42 -1.07
N LYS A 18 -6.45 8.47 -0.99
CA LYS A 18 -6.41 9.55 -1.99
C LYS A 18 -5.93 9.05 -3.36
N ILE A 19 -5.02 8.09 -3.38
CA ILE A 19 -4.56 7.47 -4.64
C ILE A 19 -5.70 6.67 -5.26
N VAL A 20 -6.36 5.81 -4.47
CA VAL A 20 -7.52 5.00 -4.92
C VAL A 20 -8.62 5.91 -5.48
N THR A 21 -9.03 6.95 -4.74
CA THR A 21 -10.04 7.90 -5.21
C THR A 21 -9.66 8.52 -6.56
N ARG A 22 -8.44 9.04 -6.69
CA ARG A 22 -7.98 9.67 -7.94
C ARG A 22 -7.88 8.70 -9.11
N LEU A 23 -7.45 7.46 -8.87
CA LEU A 23 -7.38 6.44 -9.91
C LEU A 23 -8.77 6.05 -10.39
N SER A 24 -9.73 5.92 -9.47
CA SER A 24 -11.13 5.66 -9.80
C SER A 24 -11.78 6.83 -10.57
N GLU A 25 -11.52 8.09 -10.18
CA GLU A 25 -11.96 9.28 -10.92
C GLU A 25 -11.41 9.33 -12.35
N GLN A 26 -10.22 8.77 -12.57
CA GLN A 26 -9.59 8.67 -13.89
C GLN A 26 -10.09 7.46 -14.71
N GLY A 27 -11.05 6.69 -14.20
CA GLY A 27 -11.62 5.52 -14.88
C GLY A 27 -10.70 4.30 -14.88
N SER A 28 -9.72 4.22 -13.97
CA SER A 28 -8.90 3.03 -13.76
C SER A 28 -9.55 2.12 -12.72
N GLU A 29 -9.43 0.80 -12.90
CA GLU A 29 -9.89 -0.17 -11.90
C GLU A 29 -8.88 -0.23 -10.75
N SER A 30 -9.16 0.49 -9.67
CA SER A 30 -8.28 0.55 -8.50
C SER A 30 -8.82 -0.25 -7.32
N VAL A 31 -7.96 -1.10 -6.73
CA VAL A 31 -8.32 -1.95 -5.58
C VAL A 31 -7.39 -1.62 -4.42
N ALA A 32 -7.98 -1.29 -3.27
CA ALA A 32 -7.23 -1.05 -2.04
C ALA A 32 -6.86 -2.38 -1.38
N ALA A 33 -5.58 -2.57 -1.10
CA ALA A 33 -5.05 -3.69 -0.30
C ALA A 33 -4.48 -3.15 1.01
N SER A 34 -4.94 -3.64 2.15
CA SER A 34 -4.41 -3.30 3.46
C SER A 34 -4.72 -4.39 4.48
N PRO A 35 -4.14 -4.32 5.70
CA PRO A 35 -4.46 -5.30 6.74
C PRO A 35 -5.96 -5.35 7.06
N LYS A 36 -6.67 -4.23 6.90
CA LYS A 36 -8.13 -4.16 7.07
C LYS A 36 -8.90 -4.91 5.97
N SER A 37 -8.32 -5.06 4.79
CA SER A 37 -8.87 -5.85 3.68
C SER A 37 -8.28 -7.27 3.64
N GLY A 38 -7.56 -7.72 4.69
CA GLY A 38 -6.94 -9.03 4.77
C GLY A 38 -5.59 -9.18 4.06
N VAL A 39 -4.98 -8.07 3.58
CA VAL A 39 -3.70 -8.09 2.85
C VAL A 39 -2.60 -7.44 3.67
N ASN A 40 -1.54 -8.17 3.99
CA ASN A 40 -0.41 -7.65 4.74
C ASN A 40 0.89 -7.82 3.94
N ALA A 41 1.51 -6.69 3.59
CA ALA A 41 2.75 -6.67 2.82
C ALA A 41 3.96 -7.19 3.62
N VAL A 42 3.98 -7.05 4.94
CA VAL A 42 5.10 -7.50 5.80
C VAL A 42 5.02 -9.01 6.06
N THR A 43 3.84 -9.53 6.37
CA THR A 43 3.67 -10.97 6.63
C THR A 43 3.37 -11.78 5.37
N ALA A 44 3.22 -11.12 4.21
CA ALA A 44 2.79 -11.68 2.93
C ALA A 44 1.38 -12.31 2.90
N VAL A 45 0.62 -12.24 4.00
CA VAL A 45 -0.75 -12.77 4.07
C VAL A 45 -1.66 -12.08 3.06
N GLY A 46 -2.37 -12.87 2.26
CA GLY A 46 -3.31 -12.39 1.23
C GLY A 46 -2.66 -11.67 0.04
N LEU A 47 -1.32 -11.61 -0.02
CA LEU A 47 -0.60 -10.80 -1.00
C LEU A 47 -0.66 -11.42 -2.40
N VAL A 48 -0.49 -12.73 -2.52
CA VAL A 48 -0.53 -13.43 -3.82
C VAL A 48 -1.89 -13.26 -4.49
N ASP A 49 -2.97 -13.50 -3.75
CA ASP A 49 -4.34 -13.40 -4.28
C ASP A 49 -4.68 -11.95 -4.65
N ALA A 50 -4.28 -11.00 -3.81
CA ALA A 50 -4.53 -9.57 -4.07
C ALA A 50 -3.75 -9.05 -5.29
N LEU A 51 -2.54 -9.56 -5.54
CA LEU A 51 -1.70 -9.15 -6.67
C LEU A 51 -2.02 -9.93 -7.95
N THR A 52 -2.80 -11.01 -7.87
CA THR A 52 -3.13 -11.82 -9.05
C THR A 52 -3.93 -11.00 -10.06
N GLY A 53 -3.39 -10.91 -11.29
CA GLY A 53 -3.99 -10.13 -12.37
C GLY A 53 -3.84 -8.62 -12.22
N ALA A 54 -2.96 -8.14 -11.34
CA ALA A 54 -2.62 -6.73 -11.26
C ALA A 54 -1.64 -6.32 -12.37
N ASP A 55 -1.96 -5.27 -13.10
CA ASP A 55 -1.04 -4.67 -14.07
C ASP A 55 -0.01 -3.79 -13.38
N VAL A 56 -0.47 -3.05 -12.35
CA VAL A 56 0.34 -2.09 -11.61
C VAL A 56 0.12 -2.27 -10.11
N VAL A 57 1.22 -2.26 -9.36
CA VAL A 57 1.20 -2.24 -7.89
C VAL A 57 1.77 -0.92 -7.41
N VAL A 58 0.99 -0.20 -6.62
CA VAL A 58 1.39 1.03 -5.94
C VAL A 58 1.54 0.73 -4.45
N ASP A 59 2.76 0.83 -3.95
CA ASP A 59 3.05 0.70 -2.52
C ASP A 59 2.95 2.06 -1.82
N ALA A 60 1.93 2.21 -0.98
CA ALA A 60 1.73 3.33 -0.08
C ALA A 60 1.65 2.85 1.39
N SER A 61 2.34 1.74 1.71
CA SER A 61 2.46 1.24 3.07
C SER A 61 3.20 2.24 3.96
N ASN A 62 2.80 2.28 5.23
CA ASN A 62 3.43 3.13 6.24
C ASN A 62 3.64 2.32 7.52
N THR A 63 4.80 2.52 8.15
CA THR A 63 5.10 1.96 9.46
C THR A 63 4.56 2.87 10.57
N SER A 64 4.14 2.27 11.68
CA SER A 64 3.74 2.99 12.90
C SER A 64 4.93 3.31 13.81
N SER A 65 6.11 2.72 13.56
CA SER A 65 7.34 3.02 14.31
C SER A 65 8.14 4.10 13.58
N PHE A 66 8.63 5.05 14.37
CA PHE A 66 9.54 6.10 13.93
C PHE A 66 11.00 5.76 14.24
N ASP A 67 11.27 4.61 14.85
CA ASP A 67 12.62 4.15 15.15
C ASP A 67 13.27 3.58 13.90
N ASP A 68 14.54 3.91 13.68
CA ASP A 68 15.25 3.57 12.44
C ASP A 68 15.25 2.07 12.14
N LYS A 69 15.64 1.22 13.10
CA LYS A 69 15.73 -0.23 12.89
C LYS A 69 14.37 -0.87 12.52
N PRO A 70 13.30 -0.70 13.33
CA PRO A 70 11.98 -1.23 12.98
C PRO A 70 11.42 -0.68 11.67
N ALA A 71 11.66 0.60 11.36
CA ALA A 71 11.23 1.20 10.10
C ALA A 71 11.95 0.58 8.90
N ILE A 72 13.27 0.41 8.98
CA ILE A 72 14.08 -0.21 7.92
C ILE A 72 13.62 -1.65 7.70
N GLU A 73 13.47 -2.44 8.77
CA GLU A 73 13.02 -3.85 8.68
C GLU A 73 11.63 -3.96 8.06
N TYR A 74 10.70 -3.08 8.45
CA TYR A 74 9.35 -3.03 7.87
C TYR A 74 9.40 -2.82 6.35
N PHE A 75 10.11 -1.77 5.90
CA PHE A 75 10.15 -1.42 4.48
C PHE A 75 10.95 -2.43 3.66
N ALA A 76 12.04 -2.99 4.21
CA ALA A 76 12.81 -4.02 3.54
C ALA A 76 11.94 -5.28 3.34
N THR A 77 11.28 -5.75 4.39
CA THR A 77 10.45 -6.95 4.36
C THR A 77 9.25 -6.77 3.42
N SER A 78 8.51 -5.66 3.54
CA SER A 78 7.36 -5.40 2.69
C SER A 78 7.73 -5.31 1.22
N THR A 79 8.84 -4.64 0.91
CA THR A 79 9.33 -4.49 -0.46
C THR A 79 9.78 -5.84 -1.02
N MET A 80 10.50 -6.66 -0.24
CA MET A 80 10.93 -7.99 -0.68
C MET A 80 9.73 -8.90 -0.99
N ASN A 81 8.69 -8.89 -0.17
CA ASN A 81 7.47 -9.68 -0.43
C ASN A 81 6.71 -9.22 -1.68
N LEU A 82 6.67 -7.91 -1.92
CA LEU A 82 6.06 -7.33 -3.11
C LEU A 82 6.84 -7.67 -4.38
N LEU A 83 8.18 -7.61 -4.33
CA LEU A 83 9.06 -7.94 -5.46
C LEU A 83 9.17 -9.46 -5.71
N GLY A 84 9.02 -10.28 -4.67
CA GLY A 84 8.96 -11.74 -4.77
C GLY A 84 7.77 -12.21 -5.63
N ASN A 85 6.70 -11.41 -5.70
CA ASN A 85 5.58 -11.61 -6.62
C ASN A 85 5.91 -11.06 -8.02
N ARG A 86 6.77 -11.78 -8.75
CA ARG A 86 7.37 -11.41 -10.06
C ARG A 86 6.41 -11.25 -11.26
N ARG A 87 5.10 -11.10 -11.06
CA ARG A 87 4.11 -11.05 -12.16
C ARG A 87 3.53 -9.67 -12.48
N CYS A 88 3.80 -8.66 -11.67
CA CYS A 88 3.23 -7.32 -11.85
C CYS A 88 4.31 -6.28 -12.13
N ARG A 89 4.04 -5.27 -12.98
CA ARG A 89 4.93 -4.11 -13.11
C ARG A 89 4.88 -3.31 -11.81
N TYR A 90 5.90 -3.47 -10.96
CA TYR A 90 6.04 -2.76 -9.69
C TYR A 90 6.43 -1.30 -9.94
N ARG A 91 5.64 -0.34 -9.43
CA ARG A 91 5.96 1.09 -9.53
C ARG A 91 5.87 1.73 -8.14
N ARG A 92 7.04 1.96 -7.53
CA ARG A 92 7.16 2.53 -6.18
C ARG A 92 6.92 4.04 -6.19
N ARG A 93 6.05 4.55 -5.32
CA ARG A 93 5.91 5.98 -4.99
C ARG A 93 6.09 6.15 -3.48
N HIS A 94 7.23 6.68 -3.05
CA HIS A 94 7.40 7.07 -1.66
C HIS A 94 6.59 8.33 -1.35
N GLY A 95 5.67 8.23 -0.41
CA GLY A 95 5.11 9.37 0.30
C GLY A 95 5.20 9.09 1.79
N ALA A 96 6.20 9.66 2.47
CA ALA A 96 6.19 9.73 3.92
C ALA A 96 5.24 10.89 4.31
N ALA A 97 3.96 10.60 4.52
CA ALA A 97 3.07 11.53 5.21
C ALA A 97 3.06 11.12 6.68
N ALA A 98 3.97 11.70 7.46
CA ALA A 98 3.86 11.73 8.91
C ALA A 98 2.59 12.52 9.25
N GLY A 99 1.45 11.83 9.33
CA GLY A 99 0.23 12.40 9.86
C GLY A 99 0.45 12.68 11.34
N ARG A 100 0.47 13.96 11.73
CA ARG A 100 0.39 14.35 13.14
C ARG A 100 -0.85 13.67 13.74
N ALA A 101 -0.62 12.74 14.64
CA ALA A 101 -1.67 12.22 15.51
C ALA A 101 -2.27 13.43 16.25
N ARG A 102 -3.57 13.69 16.04
CA ARG A 102 -4.32 14.59 16.93
C ARG A 102 -4.48 13.86 18.27
N PRO A 103 -4.08 14.44 19.41
CA PRO A 103 -4.34 13.82 20.69
C PRO A 103 -5.86 13.83 20.93
N ALA A 104 -6.41 12.65 21.20
CA ALA A 104 -7.78 12.52 21.67
C ALA A 104 -7.84 13.08 23.09
N HIS A 105 -8.16 14.36 23.25
CA HIS A 105 -8.59 14.88 24.53
C HIS A 105 -10.07 14.56 24.72
N ARG A 106 -10.27 13.55 25.55
CA ARG A 106 -11.48 13.26 26.31
C ARG A 106 -11.90 14.51 27.09
N ARG A 107 -13.11 15.00 26.85
CA ARG A 107 -14.12 15.40 27.85
C ARG A 107 -15.44 15.65 27.16
#